data_AF-A0A7W0RF78-F1
#
_entry.id   AF-A0A7W0RF78-F1
#
_cell.length_a   1.000
_cell.length_b   1.000
_cell.length_c   1.000
_cell.angle_alpha   90.00
_cell.angle_beta   90.00
_cell.angle_gamma   90.00
#
_symmetry.space_group_name_H-M   'P 1'
#
loop_
_entity.id
_entity.type
_entity.pdbx_description
1 polymer ?
#
loop_
_entity_poly.entity_id
_entity_poly.type
_entity_poly.pdbx_seq_one_letter_code
_entity_poly.pdbx_strand_id
1 'polypeptide(L)'
;MARFEPFTGLRYREDIDLNQVTSPPYDVIADRERAMLAERTPYNAVHVDLPVEGADPYAEAARRLGRWQDEGVLVTDAEPSFYLYRTGWHEPAGQARQTTGVLGALALPDPDGGGSDVLPHE
;
A
#
# COMPACT_ATOMS: atom_id res chain seq x y z
N MET A 1 6.27 21.24 16.10
CA MET A 1 5.38 21.08 14.92
C MET A 1 5.92 19.95 14.09
N ALA A 2 5.12 18.92 13.86
CA ALA A 2 5.56 17.75 13.11
C ALA A 2 5.93 18.15 11.67
N ARG A 3 7.06 17.66 11.17
CA ARG A 3 7.53 17.91 9.80
C ARG A 3 6.89 16.88 8.88
N PHE A 4 6.11 17.35 7.90
CA PHE A 4 5.38 16.54 6.94
C PHE A 4 5.86 16.88 5.53
N GLU A 5 6.48 15.92 4.86
CA GLU A 5 7.25 16.11 3.63
C GLU A 5 6.71 15.22 2.50
N PRO A 6 6.85 15.63 1.23
CA PRO A 6 6.54 14.75 0.11
C PRO A 6 7.55 13.59 0.05
N PHE A 7 7.16 12.48 -0.57
CA PHE A 7 8.06 11.32 -0.76
C PHE A 7 7.92 10.72 -2.15
N THR A 8 8.95 10.01 -2.58
CA THR A 8 8.95 9.29 -3.86
C THR A 8 8.16 7.99 -3.71
N GLY A 9 7.02 7.93 -4.38
CA GLY A 9 6.12 6.79 -4.34
C GLY A 9 6.55 5.69 -5.29
N LEU A 10 6.16 4.46 -4.95
CA LEU A 10 6.17 3.32 -5.86
C LEU A 10 4.71 2.89 -6.05
N ARG A 11 4.20 2.98 -7.28
CA ARG A 11 2.78 2.74 -7.58
C ARG A 11 2.61 1.93 -8.84
N TYR A 12 1.45 1.28 -8.99
CA TYR A 12 1.09 0.71 -10.28
C TYR A 12 1.06 1.80 -11.35
N ARG A 13 1.49 1.43 -12.56
CA ARG A 13 1.33 2.23 -13.76
C ARG A 13 -0.15 2.63 -13.94
N GLU A 14 -0.39 3.84 -14.45
CA GLU A 14 -1.72 4.47 -14.51
C GLU A 14 -2.77 3.72 -15.34
N ASP A 15 -2.33 2.90 -16.30
CA ASP A 15 -3.22 2.14 -17.18
C ASP A 15 -3.69 0.80 -16.58
N ILE A 16 -3.21 0.44 -15.38
CA ILE A 16 -3.58 -0.79 -14.68
C ILE A 16 -4.85 -0.54 -13.84
N ASP A 17 -5.87 -1.38 -14.04
CA ASP A 17 -7.05 -1.40 -13.17
C ASP A 17 -6.67 -1.87 -11.76
N LEU A 18 -6.66 -0.92 -10.81
CA LEU A 18 -6.33 -1.17 -9.41
C LEU A 18 -7.23 -2.22 -8.74
N ASN A 19 -8.46 -2.43 -9.22
CA ASN A 19 -9.34 -3.48 -8.67
C ASN A 19 -8.83 -4.89 -8.97
N GLN A 20 -7.99 -5.06 -9.99
CA GLN A 20 -7.39 -6.35 -10.32
C GLN A 20 -6.12 -6.60 -9.51
N VAL A 21 -5.37 -5.55 -9.17
CA VAL A 21 -4.00 -5.67 -8.65
C VAL A 21 -3.84 -5.34 -7.17
N THR A 22 -4.89 -4.87 -6.49
CA THR A 22 -4.89 -4.67 -5.04
C THR A 22 -5.49 -5.86 -4.29
N SER A 23 -5.19 -5.94 -2.99
CA SER A 23 -5.73 -6.93 -2.06
C SER A 23 -6.19 -6.24 -0.78
N PRO A 24 -7.09 -6.85 0.00
CA PRO A 24 -7.28 -6.49 1.41
C PRO A 24 -5.95 -6.63 2.20
N PRO A 25 -5.89 -6.10 3.44
CA PRO A 25 -4.78 -6.37 4.34
C PRO A 25 -4.57 -7.86 4.61
N TYR A 26 -3.31 -8.31 4.72
CA TYR A 26 -2.95 -9.72 4.89
C TYR A 26 -3.59 -10.42 6.10
N ASP A 27 -3.93 -9.69 7.16
CA ASP A 27 -4.47 -10.20 8.42
C ASP A 27 -5.98 -10.50 8.38
N VAL A 28 -6.66 -10.08 7.32
CA VAL A 28 -8.11 -10.28 7.13
C VAL A 28 -8.47 -11.18 5.94
N ILE A 29 -7.47 -11.74 5.25
CA ILE A 29 -7.68 -12.61 4.07
C ILE A 29 -7.60 -14.09 4.47
N ALA A 30 -8.60 -14.88 4.09
CA ALA A 30 -8.57 -16.34 4.22
C ALA A 30 -7.83 -17.02 3.05
N ASP A 31 -7.25 -18.20 3.25
CA ASP A 31 -6.47 -18.95 2.23
C ASP A 31 -7.16 -19.07 0.87
N ARG A 32 -8.48 -19.35 0.86
CA ARG A 32 -9.26 -19.45 -0.36
C ARG A 32 -9.35 -18.11 -1.10
N GLU A 33 -9.56 -17.03 -0.36
CA GLU A 33 -9.63 -15.68 -0.94
C GLU A 33 -8.26 -15.24 -1.47
N ARG A 34 -7.18 -15.55 -0.73
CA ARG A 34 -5.80 -15.35 -1.17
C ARG A 34 -5.53 -16.05 -2.49
N ALA A 35 -5.92 -17.32 -2.63
CA ALA A 35 -5.76 -18.07 -3.87
C ALA A 35 -6.53 -17.43 -5.03
N MET A 36 -7.77 -16.99 -4.79
CA MET A 36 -8.56 -16.28 -5.81
C MET A 36 -7.91 -14.96 -6.24
N LEU A 37 -7.40 -14.16 -5.29
CA LEU A 37 -6.68 -12.91 -5.60
C LEU A 37 -5.41 -13.18 -6.42
N ALA A 38 -4.67 -14.23 -6.07
CA ALA A 38 -3.46 -14.64 -6.74
C ALA A 38 -3.70 -15.12 -8.19
N GLU A 39 -4.84 -15.78 -8.43
CA GLU A 39 -5.25 -16.25 -9.76
C GLU A 39 -5.80 -15.13 -10.66
N ARG A 40 -6.34 -14.04 -10.10
CA ARG A 40 -6.88 -12.91 -10.89
C ARG A 40 -5.84 -12.32 -11.84
N THR A 41 -4.62 -12.12 -11.35
CA THR A 41 -3.53 -11.56 -12.13
C THR A 41 -2.18 -11.88 -11.47
N PRO A 42 -1.11 -12.13 -12.27
CA PRO A 42 0.22 -12.34 -11.73
C PRO A 42 0.79 -11.12 -10.99
N TYR A 43 0.20 -9.94 -11.20
CA TYR A 43 0.58 -8.65 -10.62
C TYR A 43 -0.27 -8.25 -9.40
N ASN A 44 -1.06 -9.16 -8.81
CA ASN A 44 -1.83 -8.82 -7.62
C ASN A 44 -0.93 -8.67 -6.39
N ALA A 45 -1.11 -7.59 -5.64
CA ALA A 45 -0.33 -7.24 -4.45
C ALA A 45 -0.28 -8.36 -3.40
N VAL A 46 -1.25 -9.27 -3.38
CA VAL A 46 -1.25 -10.44 -2.47
C VAL A 46 -0.02 -11.33 -2.62
N HIS A 47 0.64 -11.31 -3.79
CA HIS A 47 1.89 -12.04 -4.00
C HIS A 47 3.08 -11.44 -3.25
N VAL A 48 2.97 -10.19 -2.81
CA VAL A 48 3.98 -9.47 -2.02
C VAL A 48 3.54 -9.31 -0.57
N ASP A 49 2.26 -8.98 -0.34
CA ASP A 49 1.69 -8.73 0.99
C ASP A 49 1.42 -10.01 1.79
N LEU A 50 1.06 -11.11 1.11
CA LEU A 50 0.85 -12.43 1.72
C LEU A 50 1.49 -13.55 0.87
N PRO A 51 2.84 -13.60 0.83
CA PRO A 51 3.57 -14.56 0.01
C PRO A 51 3.55 -15.95 0.64
N VAL A 52 3.27 -16.97 -0.18
CA VAL A 52 3.21 -18.39 0.25
C VAL A 52 4.00 -19.33 -0.66
N GLU A 53 4.70 -18.78 -1.66
CA GLU A 53 5.37 -19.54 -2.72
C GLU A 53 6.84 -19.81 -2.38
N GLY A 54 7.31 -21.03 -2.66
CA GLY A 54 8.71 -21.39 -2.52
C GLY A 54 9.16 -21.74 -1.09
N ALA A 55 10.45 -22.06 -0.95
CA ALA A 55 11.05 -22.41 0.34
C ALA A 55 11.30 -21.16 1.22
N ASP A 56 11.48 -20.00 0.60
CA ASP A 56 11.57 -18.70 1.24
C ASP A 56 10.58 -17.74 0.57
N PRO A 57 9.35 -17.64 1.10
CA PRO A 57 8.30 -16.80 0.51
C PRO A 57 8.65 -15.31 0.45
N TYR A 58 9.42 -14.80 1.41
CA TYR A 58 9.80 -13.40 1.44
C TYR A 58 10.87 -13.07 0.40
N ALA A 59 11.83 -13.97 0.18
CA ALA A 59 12.79 -13.82 -0.91
C ALA A 59 12.09 -13.85 -2.28
N GLU A 60 11.09 -14.72 -2.45
CA GLU A 60 10.30 -14.75 -3.69
C GLU A 60 9.48 -13.46 -3.88
N ALA A 61 8.85 -12.96 -2.81
CA ALA A 61 8.15 -11.68 -2.83
C ALA A 61 9.06 -10.51 -3.25
N ALA A 62 10.26 -10.43 -2.68
CA ALA A 62 11.26 -9.41 -3.04
C ALA A 62 11.68 -9.51 -4.51
N ARG A 63 11.93 -10.73 -5.01
CA ARG A 63 12.25 -10.97 -6.42
C ARG A 63 11.10 -10.58 -7.35
N ARG A 64 9.86 -10.85 -6.94
CA ARG A 64 8.65 -10.51 -7.70
C ARG A 64 8.43 -9.00 -7.76
N LEU A 65 8.60 -8.29 -6.64
CA LEU A 65 8.54 -6.84 -6.57
C LEU A 65 9.62 -6.18 -7.44
N GLY A 66 10.85 -6.74 -7.46
CA GLY A 66 11.91 -6.30 -8.36
C GLY A 66 11.52 -6.45 -9.84
N ARG A 67 11.02 -7.63 -10.23
CA ARG A 67 10.54 -7.85 -11.61
C ARG A 67 9.43 -6.89 -12.01
N TRP A 68 8.47 -6.60 -11.13
CA TRP A 68 7.39 -5.66 -11.44
C TRP A 68 7.91 -4.24 -11.68
N GLN A 69 8.99 -3.83 -11.01
CA GLN A 69 9.67 -2.57 -11.28
C GLN A 69 10.39 -2.59 -12.63
N ASP A 70 11.16 -3.66 -12.91
CA ASP A 70 11.90 -3.82 -14.17
C ASP A 70 10.96 -3.87 -15.39
N GLU A 71 9.79 -4.48 -15.25
CA GLU A 71 8.75 -4.58 -16.28
C GLU A 71 7.88 -3.30 -16.38
N GLY A 72 8.11 -2.31 -15.51
CA GLY A 72 7.35 -1.06 -15.45
C GLY A 72 5.88 -1.24 -15.04
N VAL A 73 5.55 -2.35 -14.40
CA VAL A 73 4.23 -2.62 -13.78
C VAL A 73 4.07 -1.74 -12.54
N LEU A 74 5.11 -1.69 -11.72
CA LEU A 74 5.29 -0.68 -10.68
C LEU A 74 6.27 0.38 -11.17
N VAL A 75 5.94 1.64 -10.97
CA VAL A 75 6.73 2.78 -11.42
C VAL A 75 7.02 3.67 -10.21
N THR A 76 8.29 4.05 -10.07
CA THR A 76 8.73 5.06 -9.11
C THR A 76 8.41 6.44 -9.66
N ASP A 77 7.80 7.30 -8.85
CA ASP A 77 7.51 8.67 -9.27
C ASP A 77 8.79 9.46 -9.57
N ALA A 78 8.73 10.35 -10.57
CA ALA A 78 9.88 11.12 -11.02
C ALA A 78 10.34 12.16 -9.97
N GLU A 79 9.41 12.63 -9.13
CA GLU A 79 9.65 13.64 -8.11
C GLU A 79 8.89 13.28 -6.81
N PRO A 80 9.44 13.62 -5.63
CA PRO A 80 8.72 13.47 -4.37
C PRO A 80 7.38 14.21 -4.41
N SER A 81 6.30 13.52 -4.02
CA SER A 81 4.94 14.05 -4.09
C SER A 81 4.17 13.84 -2.79
N PHE A 82 3.11 14.64 -2.61
CA PHE A 82 2.04 14.33 -1.67
C PHE A 82 0.93 13.59 -2.42
N TYR A 83 0.39 12.51 -1.84
CA TYR A 83 -0.64 11.70 -2.49
C TYR A 83 -1.98 11.97 -1.86
N LEU A 84 -2.94 12.45 -2.65
CA LEU A 84 -4.30 12.64 -2.20
C LEU A 84 -5.08 11.33 -2.38
N TYR A 85 -5.82 10.93 -1.35
CA TYR A 85 -6.79 9.85 -1.45
C TYR A 85 -8.16 10.31 -1.02
N ARG A 86 -9.20 9.65 -1.54
CA ARG A 86 -10.58 9.90 -1.17
C ARG A 86 -11.28 8.58 -0.91
N THR A 87 -11.86 8.45 0.27
CA THR A 87 -12.64 7.28 0.64
C THR A 87 -14.09 7.68 0.75
N GLY A 88 -14.96 7.01 0.00
CA GLY A 88 -16.40 7.18 0.05
C GLY A 88 -17.08 5.97 0.67
N TRP A 89 -18.17 6.20 1.41
CA TRP A 89 -19.02 5.13 1.95
C TRP A 89 -20.47 5.61 2.05
N HIS A 90 -21.40 4.68 2.26
CA HIS A 90 -22.81 5.01 2.52
C HIS A 90 -23.13 4.70 3.97
N GLU A 91 -23.82 5.61 4.64
CA GLU A 91 -24.40 5.35 5.96
C GLU A 91 -25.55 4.34 5.86
N PRO A 92 -25.96 3.69 6.96
CA PRO A 92 -27.12 2.80 6.98
C PRO A 92 -28.41 3.44 6.44
N ALA A 93 -28.57 4.76 6.58
CA ALA A 93 -29.68 5.53 6.04
C ALA A 93 -29.58 5.82 4.52
N GLY A 94 -28.54 5.31 3.84
CA GLY A 94 -28.29 5.50 2.41
C GLY A 94 -27.59 6.81 2.04
N GLN A 95 -27.24 7.65 3.02
CA GLN A 95 -26.55 8.91 2.75
C GLN A 95 -25.09 8.67 2.37
N ALA A 96 -24.65 9.18 1.22
CA ALA A 96 -23.26 9.12 0.79
C ALA A 96 -22.39 10.06 1.63
N ARG A 97 -21.25 9.55 2.09
CA ARG A 97 -20.19 10.26 2.82
C ARG A 97 -18.87 10.12 2.10
N GLN A 98 -17.99 11.07 2.32
CA GLN A 98 -16.65 11.06 1.79
C GLN A 98 -15.67 11.71 2.77
N THR A 99 -14.45 11.21 2.81
CA THR A 99 -13.31 11.84 3.45
C THR A 99 -12.17 11.96 2.44
N THR A 100 -11.43 13.07 2.49
CA THR A 100 -10.22 13.28 1.69
C THR A 100 -9.04 13.36 2.64
N GLY A 101 -8.02 12.56 2.38
CA GLY A 101 -6.77 12.57 3.13
C GLY A 101 -5.59 12.82 2.23
N VAL A 102 -4.43 13.05 2.86
CA VAL A 102 -3.15 13.22 2.21
C VAL A 102 -2.14 12.26 2.83
N LEU A 103 -1.35 11.59 1.98
CA LEU A 103 -0.21 10.79 2.38
C LEU A 103 1.07 11.57 2.12
N GLY A 104 1.99 11.50 3.07
CA GLY A 104 3.31 12.12 3.04
C GLY A 104 4.22 11.47 4.09
N ALA A 105 5.51 11.77 4.05
CA ALA A 105 6.47 11.32 5.04
C ALA A 105 6.39 12.19 6.31
N LEU A 106 6.14 11.57 7.45
CA LEU A 106 6.16 12.23 8.75
C LEU A 106 7.53 12.03 9.40
N ALA A 107 8.23 13.10 9.71
CA ALA A 107 9.47 13.01 10.46
C ALA A 107 9.19 12.55 11.90
N LEU A 108 9.81 11.46 12.32
CA LEU A 108 9.77 11.01 13.70
C LEU A 108 10.80 11.78 14.54
N PRO A 109 10.46 12.19 15.77
CA PRO A 109 11.44 12.78 16.68
C PRO A 109 12.45 11.74 17.17
N ASP A 110 13.58 12.22 17.68
CA ASP A 110 14.61 11.36 18.26
C ASP A 110 14.02 10.55 19.43
N PRO A 111 14.25 9.22 19.48
CA PRO A 111 13.63 8.35 20.49
C PRO A 111 14.00 8.70 21.94
N ASP A 112 15.14 9.38 22.16
CA ASP A 112 15.62 9.80 23.49
C ASP A 112 15.17 11.24 23.87
N GLY A 113 14.53 11.96 22.94
CA GLY A 113 14.07 13.33 23.14
C GLY A 113 12.69 13.37 23.79
N GLY A 114 12.64 13.58 25.10
CA GLY A 114 11.37 13.68 25.85
C GLY A 114 10.39 14.67 25.23
N GLY A 115 9.13 14.26 25.06
CA GLY A 115 8.02 15.08 24.55
C GLY A 115 7.87 15.03 23.02
N SER A 116 7.37 13.91 22.50
CA SER A 116 6.98 13.78 21.09
C SER A 116 5.50 14.13 20.90
N ASP A 117 5.20 15.08 20.00
CA ASP A 117 3.84 15.31 19.47
C ASP A 117 3.33 14.12 18.61
N VAL A 118 4.23 13.21 18.23
CA VAL A 118 3.93 11.97 17.50
C VAL A 118 3.92 10.83 18.50
N LEU A 119 2.72 10.42 18.90
CA LEU A 119 2.56 9.29 19.81
C LEU A 119 2.72 7.97 19.04
N PRO A 120 3.41 6.96 19.59
CA PRO A 120 3.39 5.63 19.02
C PRO A 120 1.95 5.12 19.00
N HIS A 121 1.58 4.41 17.92
CA HIS A 121 0.32 3.68 17.85
C HIS A 121 0.65 2.18 17.88
N GLU A 122 -0.03 1.46 18.77
CA GLU A 122 -0.31 0.04 18.67
C GLU A 122 -1.82 -0.13 18.76
#